data_AF-A0A524L8K1-F1
#
_entry.id   AF-A0A524L8K1-F1
#
_cell.length_a   1.000
_cell.length_b   1.000
_cell.length_c   1.000
_cell.angle_alpha   90.00
_cell.angle_beta   90.00
_cell.angle_gamma   90.00
#
_symmetry.space_group_name_H-M   'P 1'
#
loop_
_entity.id
_entity.type
_entity.pdbx_description
1 polymer ?
#
loop_
_entity_poly.entity_id
_entity_poly.type
_entity_poly.pdbx_seq_one_letter_code
_entity_poly.pdbx_strand_id
1 'polypeptide(L)'
;MPIEEHYIAVDKDQVMRCKWCGTSESEHWTKGSEGKGPYCSQTCADADNYDSSLGATILFPVLWIIMVVGAIFFSPGFTLPSDISVVAMVLGITFIIFVCCPLTCSLSQLSYAREARKKVAKGSRRSDKTFGMMGLKCRNCGGPLEAKDGAHLVECQYCGIQNKLSID
;
A
#
# COMPACT_ATOMS: atom_id res chain seq x y z
N MET A 1 -4.84 51.52 4.00
CA MET A 1 -4.51 50.63 5.12
C MET A 1 -3.52 49.61 4.60
N PRO A 2 -2.30 49.52 5.15
CA PRO A 2 -1.32 48.52 4.73
C PRO A 2 -1.81 47.12 5.10
N ILE A 3 -1.66 46.17 4.19
CA ILE A 3 -1.93 44.74 4.45
C ILE A 3 -0.70 44.21 5.19
N GLU A 4 -0.83 43.88 6.47
CA GLU A 4 0.23 43.18 7.20
C GLU A 4 0.24 41.72 6.75
N GLU A 5 1.30 41.30 6.07
CA GLU A 5 1.54 39.91 5.71
C GLU A 5 2.11 39.17 6.93
N HIS A 6 1.34 38.23 7.48
CA HIS A 6 1.82 37.34 8.53
C HIS A 6 2.33 36.04 7.92
N TYR A 7 3.62 35.74 8.13
CA TYR A 7 4.23 34.51 7.66
C TYR A 7 4.08 33.42 8.73
N ILE A 8 3.40 32.33 8.38
CA ILE A 8 3.29 31.14 9.23
C ILE A 8 4.27 30.09 8.70
N ALA A 9 5.38 29.89 9.40
CA ALA A 9 6.27 28.77 9.13
C ALA A 9 5.71 27.52 9.83
N VAL A 10 5.37 26.49 9.04
CA VAL A 10 4.91 25.20 9.55
C VAL A 10 6.02 24.16 9.36
N ASP A 11 6.31 23.40 10.41
CA ASP A 11 7.30 22.33 10.35
C ASP A 11 6.85 21.26 9.34
N LYS A 12 7.74 20.93 8.39
CA LYS A 12 7.41 20.12 7.21
C LYS A 12 6.94 18.72 7.59
N ASP A 13 7.42 18.22 8.73
CA ASP A 13 7.17 16.87 9.23
C ASP A 13 5.88 16.77 10.05
N GLN A 14 5.38 17.90 10.55
CA GLN A 14 4.11 17.99 11.30
C GLN A 14 2.89 18.25 10.40
N VAL A 15 3.12 18.56 9.12
CA VAL A 15 2.02 18.77 8.17
C VAL A 15 1.40 17.43 7.79
N MET A 16 0.14 17.22 8.16
CA MET A 16 -0.65 16.09 7.67
C MET A 16 -0.74 16.17 6.14
N ARG A 17 -0.28 15.12 5.47
CA ARG A 17 -0.28 15.04 4.00
C ARG A 17 -1.02 13.79 3.57
N CYS A 18 -1.71 13.88 2.44
CA CYS A 18 -2.30 12.72 1.80
C CYS A 18 -1.20 11.70 1.51
N LYS A 19 -1.38 10.47 1.98
CA LYS A 19 -0.37 9.40 1.80
C LYS A 19 -0.04 9.16 0.32
N TRP A 20 -1.03 9.26 -0.56
CA TRP A 20 -0.89 8.91 -1.96
C TRP A 20 -0.45 10.09 -2.85
N CYS A 21 -1.13 11.24 -2.78
CA CYS A 21 -0.81 12.43 -3.61
C CYS A 21 0.01 13.52 -2.90
N GLY A 22 0.31 13.37 -1.60
CA GLY A 22 1.17 14.30 -0.87
C GLY A 22 0.60 15.70 -0.57
N THR A 23 -0.64 16.01 -0.99
CA THR A 23 -1.28 17.31 -0.68
C THR A 23 -1.40 17.51 0.83
N SER A 24 -1.07 18.71 1.30
CA SER A 24 -1.31 19.16 2.69
C SER A 24 -2.68 19.79 2.88
N GLU A 25 -3.36 20.11 1.78
CA GLU A 25 -4.66 20.79 1.80
C GLU A 25 -5.75 19.82 1.35
N SER A 26 -6.77 19.68 2.20
CA SER A 26 -8.02 19.01 1.86
C SER A 26 -9.14 19.55 2.75
N GLU A 27 -10.32 19.75 2.17
CA GLU A 27 -11.55 20.07 2.93
C GLU A 27 -11.98 18.88 3.78
N HIS A 28 -11.70 17.66 3.31
CA HIS A 28 -12.12 16.42 3.95
C HIS A 28 -10.96 15.42 3.98
N TRP A 29 -10.70 14.87 5.16
CA TRP A 29 -9.73 13.79 5.35
C TRP A 29 -10.47 12.48 5.59
N THR A 30 -10.18 11.48 4.76
CA THR A 30 -10.71 10.13 4.92
C THR A 30 -9.62 9.17 5.39
N LYS A 31 -10.01 8.16 6.15
CA LYS A 31 -9.13 7.05 6.51
C LYS A 31 -9.40 5.90 5.53
N GLY A 32 -8.33 5.21 5.12
CA GLY A 32 -8.49 4.01 4.30
C GLY A 32 -9.27 2.92 5.02
N SER A 33 -9.79 1.95 4.24
CA SER A 33 -10.57 0.79 4.72
C SER A 33 -9.88 -0.02 5.82
N GLU A 34 -8.54 0.04 5.92
CA GLU A 34 -7.75 -0.66 6.94
C GLU A 34 -7.17 0.28 8.01
N GLY A 35 -7.69 1.51 8.15
CA GLY A 35 -7.11 2.52 9.03
C GLY A 35 -5.74 3.04 8.56
N LYS A 36 -5.30 2.65 7.35
CA LYS A 36 -4.07 3.12 6.73
C LYS A 36 -4.22 4.56 6.26
N GLY A 37 -3.39 5.45 6.81
CA GLY A 37 -3.10 6.79 6.30
C GLY A 37 -4.27 7.78 6.29
N PRO A 38 -3.97 9.10 6.35
CA PRO A 38 -4.91 10.13 5.95
C PRO A 38 -4.87 10.28 4.42
N TYR A 39 -6.03 10.26 3.79
CA TYR A 39 -6.21 10.56 2.36
C TYR A 39 -7.05 11.83 2.20
N CYS A 40 -6.72 12.65 1.20
CA CYS A 40 -7.50 13.85 0.88
C CYS A 40 -8.84 13.53 0.19
N SER A 41 -9.02 12.31 -0.29
CA SER A 41 -10.23 11.87 -0.97
C SER A 41 -10.34 10.35 -0.97
N GLN A 42 -11.55 9.84 -1.14
CA GLN A 42 -11.78 8.41 -1.31
C GLN A 42 -11.03 7.85 -2.53
N THR A 43 -10.94 8.64 -3.61
CA THR A 43 -10.20 8.25 -4.82
C THR A 43 -8.71 8.03 -4.57
N CYS A 44 -8.09 8.78 -3.64
CA CYS A 44 -6.70 8.58 -3.26
C CYS A 44 -6.53 7.31 -2.41
N ALA A 45 -7.50 7.01 -1.52
CA ALA A 45 -7.51 5.79 -0.74
C ALA A 45 -7.61 4.55 -1.63
N ASP A 46 -8.53 4.58 -2.60
CA ASP A 46 -8.74 3.48 -3.55
C ASP A 46 -7.50 3.29 -4.45
N ALA A 47 -6.83 4.38 -4.84
CA ALA A 47 -5.64 4.32 -5.67
C ALA A 47 -4.40 3.75 -4.95
N ASP A 48 -4.27 3.95 -3.63
CA ASP A 48 -3.23 3.32 -2.80
C ASP A 48 -3.50 1.83 -2.61
N ASN A 49 -4.75 1.46 -2.31
CA ASN A 49 -5.16 0.06 -2.19
C ASN A 49 -4.92 -0.73 -3.49
N TYR A 50 -5.12 -0.09 -4.64
CA TYR A 50 -4.90 -0.71 -5.94
C TYR A 50 -3.45 -1.12 -6.21
N ASP A 51 -2.45 -0.33 -5.76
CA ASP A 51 -1.03 -0.72 -5.95
C ASP A 51 -0.68 -2.01 -5.19
N SER A 52 -1.36 -2.30 -4.08
CA SER A 52 -1.19 -3.57 -3.36
C SER A 52 -1.86 -4.77 -4.05
N SER A 53 -2.98 -4.54 -4.73
CA SER A 53 -3.77 -5.56 -5.45
C SER A 53 -3.11 -6.04 -6.75
N LEU A 54 -2.36 -5.15 -7.43
CA LEU A 54 -1.61 -5.48 -8.65
C LEU A 54 -0.60 -6.60 -8.43
N GLY A 55 0.08 -6.62 -7.28
CA GLY A 55 1.05 -7.67 -6.94
C GLY A 55 0.40 -9.05 -6.86
N ALA A 56 -0.76 -9.14 -6.18
CA ALA A 56 -1.49 -10.40 -6.05
C ALA A 56 -1.96 -10.93 -7.42
N THR A 57 -2.48 -10.04 -8.28
CA THR A 57 -3.03 -10.43 -9.60
C THR A 57 -1.98 -11.05 -10.52
N ILE A 58 -0.71 -10.65 -10.40
CA ILE A 58 0.40 -11.23 -11.19
C ILE A 58 0.96 -12.50 -10.54
N LEU A 59 0.99 -12.56 -9.21
CA LEU A 59 1.64 -13.64 -8.48
C LEU A 59 0.85 -14.96 -8.58
N PHE A 60 -0.48 -14.91 -8.58
CA PHE A 60 -1.34 -16.10 -8.74
C PHE A 60 -1.11 -16.89 -10.04
N PRO A 61 -1.15 -16.29 -11.24
CA PRO A 61 -0.92 -17.04 -12.49
C PRO A 61 0.51 -17.55 -12.60
N VAL A 62 1.51 -16.81 -12.07
CA VAL A 62 2.90 -17.28 -12.04
C VAL A 62 3.04 -18.53 -11.17
N LEU A 63 2.47 -18.53 -9.97
CA LEU A 63 2.47 -19.70 -9.10
C LEU A 63 1.76 -20.90 -9.74
N TRP A 64 0.62 -20.67 -10.40
CA TRP A 64 -0.10 -21.74 -11.11
C TRP A 64 0.77 -22.36 -12.21
N ILE A 65 1.44 -21.54 -13.04
CA ILE A 65 2.35 -22.03 -14.09
C ILE A 65 3.47 -22.88 -13.49
N ILE A 66 4.13 -22.40 -12.43
CA ILE A 66 5.21 -23.14 -11.75
C ILE A 66 4.70 -24.50 -11.26
N MET A 67 3.49 -24.53 -10.68
CA MET A 67 2.91 -25.76 -10.16
C MET A 67 2.58 -26.76 -11.28
N VAL A 68 2.03 -26.30 -12.40
CA VAL A 68 1.72 -27.14 -13.57
C VAL A 68 3.00 -27.68 -14.21
N VAL A 69 4.00 -26.82 -14.43
CA VAL A 69 5.30 -27.23 -14.96
C VAL A 69 5.95 -28.26 -14.04
N GLY A 70 5.97 -28.01 -12.73
CA GLY A 70 6.48 -28.96 -11.74
C GLY A 70 5.75 -30.31 -11.80
N ALA A 71 4.42 -30.30 -11.88
CA ALA A 71 3.63 -31.53 -11.97
C ALA A 71 3.93 -32.34 -13.24
N ILE A 72 4.19 -31.68 -14.37
CA ILE A 72 4.57 -32.34 -15.64
C ILE A 72 5.96 -32.98 -15.53
N PHE A 73 6.93 -32.30 -14.95
CA PHE A 73 8.31 -32.80 -14.84
C PHE A 73 8.50 -33.87 -13.77
N PHE A 74 7.72 -33.83 -12.67
CA PHE A 74 7.90 -34.74 -11.53
C PHE A 74 7.01 -35.99 -11.55
N SER A 75 6.11 -36.13 -12.52
CA SER A 75 5.17 -37.25 -12.56
C SER A 75 5.59 -38.29 -13.61
N PRO A 76 6.29 -39.39 -13.23
CA PRO A 76 6.82 -40.40 -14.16
C PRO A 76 5.75 -41.32 -14.78
N GLY A 77 4.45 -41.07 -14.56
CA GLY A 77 3.36 -41.98 -14.90
C GLY A 77 2.47 -41.57 -16.08
N PHE A 78 2.77 -40.49 -16.80
CA PHE A 78 1.87 -39.87 -17.78
C PHE A 78 1.82 -40.51 -19.18
N THR A 79 2.03 -41.82 -19.28
CA THR A 79 2.22 -42.49 -20.59
C THR A 79 0.97 -43.14 -21.18
N LEU A 80 -0.15 -43.22 -20.45
CA LEU A 80 -1.36 -43.89 -20.94
C LEU A 80 -2.39 -42.89 -21.54
N PRO A 81 -2.97 -43.18 -22.72
CA PRO A 81 -3.92 -42.28 -23.41
C PRO A 81 -5.21 -41.98 -22.63
N SER A 82 -5.64 -42.89 -21.75
CA SER A 82 -6.83 -42.72 -20.91
C SER A 82 -6.68 -41.57 -19.91
N ASP A 83 -5.45 -41.36 -19.42
CA ASP A 83 -5.17 -40.45 -18.31
C ASP A 83 -5.04 -39.00 -18.77
N ILE A 84 -4.79 -38.80 -20.07
CA ILE A 84 -4.70 -37.47 -20.71
C ILE A 84 -6.00 -36.69 -20.54
N SER A 85 -7.15 -37.37 -20.66
CA SER A 85 -8.47 -36.73 -20.57
C SER A 85 -8.76 -36.18 -19.18
N VAL A 86 -8.50 -36.96 -18.13
CA VAL A 86 -8.73 -36.58 -16.73
C VAL A 86 -7.81 -35.43 -16.36
N VAL A 87 -6.55 -35.48 -16.78
CA VAL A 87 -5.56 -34.46 -16.43
C VAL A 87 -5.80 -33.16 -17.18
N ALA A 88 -6.21 -33.21 -18.44
CA ALA A 88 -6.66 -32.02 -19.16
C ALA A 88 -7.85 -31.36 -18.45
N MET A 89 -8.80 -32.15 -17.93
CA MET A 89 -9.93 -31.64 -17.16
C MET A 89 -9.50 -30.97 -15.84
N VAL A 90 -8.60 -31.60 -15.08
CA VAL A 90 -8.08 -31.07 -13.81
C VAL A 90 -7.27 -29.79 -14.04
N LEU A 91 -6.40 -29.78 -15.06
CA LEU A 91 -5.64 -28.58 -15.44
C LEU A 91 -6.58 -27.46 -15.90
N GLY A 92 -7.63 -27.77 -16.66
CA GLY A 92 -8.63 -26.80 -17.10
C GLY A 92 -9.41 -26.19 -15.93
N ILE A 93 -9.91 -27.01 -15.00
CA ILE A 93 -10.65 -26.53 -13.81
C ILE A 93 -9.74 -25.68 -12.93
N THR A 94 -8.50 -26.14 -12.67
CA THR A 94 -7.55 -25.36 -11.86
C THR A 94 -7.18 -24.05 -12.55
N PHE A 95 -7.02 -24.02 -13.87
CA PHE A 95 -6.82 -22.78 -14.62
C PHE A 95 -7.99 -21.80 -14.42
N ILE A 96 -9.23 -22.26 -14.55
CA ILE A 96 -10.40 -21.40 -14.38
C ILE A 96 -10.44 -20.81 -12.96
N ILE A 97 -10.16 -21.61 -11.93
CA ILE A 97 -10.22 -21.18 -10.53
C ILE A 97 -9.06 -20.23 -10.19
N PHE A 98 -7.83 -20.57 -10.56
CA PHE A 98 -6.63 -19.84 -10.14
C PHE A 98 -6.22 -18.70 -11.08
N VAL A 99 -6.71 -18.70 -12.32
CA VAL A 99 -6.38 -17.67 -13.31
C VAL A 99 -7.62 -16.83 -13.63
N CYS A 100 -8.71 -17.43 -14.13
CA CYS A 100 -9.86 -16.66 -14.57
C CYS A 100 -10.61 -15.95 -13.43
N CYS A 101 -10.85 -16.62 -12.30
CA CYS A 101 -11.58 -16.04 -11.17
C CYS A 101 -10.88 -14.81 -10.53
N PRO A 102 -9.58 -14.88 -10.15
CA PRO A 102 -8.89 -13.68 -9.67
C PRO A 102 -8.75 -12.62 -10.76
N LEU A 103 -8.55 -12.99 -12.04
CA LEU A 103 -8.51 -12.01 -13.13
C LEU A 103 -9.81 -11.21 -13.22
N THR A 104 -10.98 -11.84 -13.19
CA THR A 104 -12.27 -11.13 -13.31
C THR A 104 -12.55 -10.24 -12.09
N CYS A 105 -12.23 -10.71 -10.88
CA CYS A 105 -12.34 -9.91 -9.65
C CYS A 105 -11.37 -8.73 -9.63
N SER A 106 -10.14 -8.91 -10.11
CA SER A 106 -9.14 -7.84 -10.19
C SER A 106 -9.41 -6.86 -11.34
N LEU A 107 -9.96 -7.33 -12.47
CA LEU A 107 -10.24 -6.51 -13.66
C LEU A 107 -11.26 -5.40 -13.39
N SER A 108 -12.27 -5.67 -12.55
CA SER A 108 -13.24 -4.65 -12.13
C SER A 108 -12.61 -3.60 -11.22
N GLN A 109 -11.69 -4.00 -10.34
CA GLN A 109 -10.91 -3.05 -9.53
C GLN A 109 -9.93 -2.25 -10.39
N LEU A 110 -9.34 -2.88 -11.41
CA LEU A 110 -8.42 -2.30 -12.38
C LEU A 110 -9.06 -1.17 -13.19
N SER A 111 -10.28 -1.37 -13.69
CA SER A 111 -11.00 -0.35 -14.46
C SER A 111 -11.34 0.86 -13.59
N TYR A 112 -11.89 0.62 -12.41
CA TYR A 112 -12.23 1.66 -11.44
C TYR A 112 -11.00 2.47 -11.00
N ALA A 113 -9.91 1.79 -10.66
CA ALA A 113 -8.66 2.44 -10.25
C ALA A 113 -7.99 3.22 -11.40
N ARG A 114 -8.07 2.74 -12.64
CA ARG A 114 -7.58 3.49 -13.81
C ARG A 114 -8.36 4.79 -14.01
N GLU A 115 -9.67 4.77 -13.83
CA GLU A 115 -10.49 5.98 -13.91
C GLU A 115 -10.18 6.94 -12.75
N ALA A 116 -10.00 6.42 -11.54
CA ALA A 116 -9.57 7.25 -10.39
C ALA A 116 -8.20 7.92 -10.65
N ARG A 117 -7.24 7.19 -11.24
CA ARG A 117 -5.92 7.73 -11.60
C ARG A 117 -5.97 8.81 -12.68
N LYS A 118 -6.91 8.74 -13.62
CA LYS A 118 -7.07 9.78 -14.66
C LYS A 118 -7.52 11.12 -14.10
N LYS A 119 -8.26 11.11 -12.98
CA LYS A 119 -8.74 12.34 -12.32
C LYS A 119 -7.64 13.07 -11.54
N VAL A 120 -6.49 12.45 -11.36
CA VAL A 120 -5.39 12.99 -10.55
C VAL A 120 -4.27 13.44 -11.49
N ALA A 121 -3.74 14.64 -11.26
CA ALA A 121 -2.66 15.20 -12.06
C ALA A 121 -1.41 14.28 -12.03
N LYS A 122 -0.92 13.90 -13.22
CA LYS A 122 0.34 13.15 -13.38
C LYS A 122 1.49 13.96 -12.78
N GLY A 123 2.21 13.36 -11.83
CA GLY A 123 3.35 14.00 -11.14
C GLY A 123 3.06 14.47 -9.71
N SER A 124 1.80 14.46 -9.26
CA SER A 124 1.46 14.69 -7.84
C SER A 124 1.83 13.51 -6.93
N ARG A 125 2.09 12.34 -7.51
CA ARG A 125 2.45 11.15 -6.73
C ARG A 125 3.74 11.42 -5.97
N ARG A 126 3.68 11.24 -4.64
CA ARG A 126 4.86 11.36 -3.78
C ARG A 126 5.89 10.35 -4.27
N SER A 127 7.02 10.83 -4.77
CA SER A 127 8.20 9.98 -4.90
C SER A 127 8.66 9.73 -3.47
N ASP A 128 8.51 8.48 -3.00
CA ASP A 128 8.83 8.04 -1.62
C ASP A 128 10.32 8.18 -1.24
N LYS A 129 11.08 9.08 -1.87
CA LYS A 129 12.35 9.58 -1.36
C LYS A 129 12.12 10.54 -0.18
N THR A 130 11.37 10.12 0.83
CA THR A 130 11.56 10.66 2.18
C THR A 130 12.59 9.77 2.85
N PHE A 131 13.80 10.30 3.02
CA PHE A 131 14.86 9.74 3.83
C PHE A 131 14.25 9.31 5.18
N GLY A 132 14.26 8.00 5.43
CA GLY A 132 13.74 7.43 6.66
C GLY A 132 14.62 7.85 7.83
N MET A 133 14.20 8.88 8.56
CA MET A 133 14.46 8.90 9.99
C MET A 133 13.55 7.83 10.60
N MET A 134 14.15 6.76 11.15
CA MET A 134 13.42 5.71 11.86
C MET A 134 12.60 6.37 12.98
N GLY A 135 11.29 6.51 12.74
CA GLY A 135 10.38 7.20 13.64
C GLY A 135 10.28 6.45 14.96
N LEU A 136 10.84 7.04 16.01
CA LEU A 136 10.65 6.62 17.39
C LEU A 136 9.17 6.75 17.75
N LYS A 137 8.62 5.78 18.48
CA LYS A 137 7.22 5.79 18.94
C LYS A 137 7.17 5.87 20.45
N CYS A 138 6.18 6.58 20.97
CA CYS A 138 5.93 6.69 22.40
C CYS A 138 5.52 5.33 22.96
N ARG A 139 6.17 4.87 24.03
CA ARG A 139 5.84 3.60 24.69
C ARG A 139 4.44 3.58 25.30
N ASN A 140 3.91 4.75 25.67
CA ASN A 140 2.63 4.83 26.36
C ASN A 140 1.43 4.92 25.38
N CYS A 141 1.47 5.86 24.44
CA CYS A 141 0.35 6.11 23.53
C CYS A 141 0.57 5.62 22.09
N GLY A 142 1.77 5.15 21.74
CA GLY A 142 2.12 4.72 20.38
C GLY A 142 2.25 5.86 19.36
N GLY A 143 2.07 7.12 19.77
CA GLY A 143 2.25 8.29 18.93
C GLY A 143 3.71 8.49 18.50
N PRO A 144 3.96 9.14 17.36
CA PRO A 144 5.33 9.43 16.92
C PRO A 144 6.05 10.35 17.92
N LEU A 145 7.35 10.12 18.12
CA LEU A 145 8.25 10.96 18.92
C LEU A 145 9.25 11.66 17.99
N GLU A 146 9.38 12.97 18.14
CA GLU A 146 10.39 13.78 17.47
C GLU A 146 11.59 13.95 18.39
N ALA A 147 12.70 13.29 18.06
CA ALA A 147 13.95 13.45 18.77
C ALA A 147 14.80 14.53 18.09
N LYS A 148 15.24 15.54 18.84
CA LYS A 148 16.34 16.42 18.39
C LYS A 148 17.66 15.68 18.58
N ASP A 149 18.57 15.81 17.61
CA ASP A 149 19.90 15.21 17.70
C ASP A 149 20.59 15.58 19.03
N GLY A 150 20.95 14.55 19.81
CA GLY A 150 21.60 14.70 21.12
C GLY A 150 20.66 14.81 22.33
N ALA A 151 19.34 14.75 22.16
CA ALA A 151 18.39 14.72 23.29
C ALA A 151 18.22 13.29 23.85
N HIS A 152 18.50 13.10 25.14
CA HIS A 152 18.29 11.80 25.82
C HIS A 152 16.86 11.58 26.34
N LEU A 153 16.07 12.66 26.41
CA LEU A 153 14.70 12.67 26.91
C LEU A 153 13.83 13.46 25.93
N VAL A 154 12.73 12.85 25.47
CA VAL A 154 11.76 13.48 24.57
C VAL A 154 10.37 13.39 25.19
N GLU A 155 9.72 14.53 25.33
CA GLU A 155 8.34 14.61 25.78
C GLU A 155 7.38 14.32 24.63
N CYS A 156 6.44 13.40 24.85
CA CYS A 156 5.45 13.06 23.83
C CYS A 156 4.38 14.16 23.75
N GLN A 157 4.25 14.81 22.59
CA GLN A 157 3.25 15.87 22.38
C GLN A 157 1.79 15.40 22.54
N TYR A 158 1.53 14.09 22.47
CA TYR A 158 0.18 13.54 22.58
C TYR A 158 -0.24 13.23 24.02
N CYS A 159 0.69 12.76 24.87
CA CYS A 159 0.36 12.32 26.23
C CYS A 159 1.14 13.05 27.34
N GLY A 160 2.06 13.94 26.98
CA GLY A 160 2.88 14.72 27.93
C GLY A 160 3.93 13.91 28.69
N ILE A 161 4.08 12.61 28.39
CA ILE A 161 5.04 11.75 29.09
C ILE A 161 6.42 11.86 28.45
N GLN A 162 7.45 12.01 29.29
CA GLN A 162 8.84 11.95 28.87
C GLN A 162 9.28 10.50 28.62
N ASN A 163 9.81 10.24 27.43
CA ASN A 163 10.36 8.95 27.02
C ASN A 163 11.89 9.06 26.98
N LYS A 164 12.58 8.11 27.60
CA LYS A 164 14.03 7.94 27.44
C LYS A 164 14.31 7.27 26.11
N LEU A 165 15.17 7.89 25.31
CA LEU A 165 15.68 7.30 24.08
C LEU A 165 16.91 6.45 24.43
N SER A 166 16.75 5.13 24.46
CA SER A 166 17.88 4.21 24.39
C SER A 166 18.23 4.02 22.92
N ILE A 167 19.35 4.61 22.49
CA ILE A 167 19.99 4.24 21.23
C ILE A 167 20.69 2.92 21.53
N ASP A 168 20.07 1.81 21.15
CA ASP A 168 20.71 0.48 21.12
C ASP A 168 21.56 0.35 19.86
#